data_AF-A0A1A9MCC2-F1
#
_entry.id   AF-A0A1A9MCC2-F1
#
_cell.length_a   1.000
_cell.length_b   1.000
_cell.length_c   1.000
_cell.angle_alpha   90.00
_cell.angle_beta   90.00
_cell.angle_gamma   90.00
#
_symmetry.space_group_name_H-M   'P 1'
#
loop_
_entity.id
_entity.type
_entity.pdbx_description
1 polymer ?
#
loop_
_entity_poly.entity_id
_entity_poly.type
_entity_poly.pdbx_seq_one_letter_code
_entity_poly.pdbx_strand_id
1 'polypeptide(L)' 'MLYADGQEAKAGDLIEIDTHYRGTIVACMDTADYLPGHESWSHLGHGIMVDTDFCGLVHYDQASADAEGLLLIARPPVR' A
#
# COMPACT_ATOMS: atom_id res chain seq x y z
N MET A 1 -1.65 -4.35 7.76
CA MET A 1 -2.34 -4.27 6.47
C MET A 1 -2.10 -5.60 5.78
N LEU A 2 -3.17 -6.33 5.49
CA LEU A 2 -3.11 -7.63 4.83
C LEU A 2 -3.90 -7.56 3.53
N TYR A 3 -3.39 -8.22 2.49
CA TYR A 3 -4.19 -8.52 1.30
C TYR A 3 -5.20 -9.63 1.62
N ALA A 4 -6.19 -9.80 0.75
CA ALA A 4 -7.25 -10.82 0.89
C ALA A 4 -6.72 -12.27 0.98
N ASP A 5 -5.52 -12.53 0.44
CA ASP A 5 -4.84 -13.83 0.52
C ASP A 5 -4.02 -14.04 1.81
N GLY A 6 -4.07 -13.06 2.72
CA GLY A 6 -3.37 -13.07 4.01
C GLY A 6 -1.91 -12.62 3.93
N GLN A 7 -1.38 -12.27 2.76
CA GLN A 7 -0.04 -11.70 2.67
C GLN A 7 0.00 -10.30 3.30
N GLU A 8 1.05 -10.02 4.06
CA GLU A 8 1.32 -8.69 4.59
C GLU A 8 1.76 -7.73 3.48
N ALA A 9 1.19 -6.53 3.48
CA ALA A 9 1.56 -5.46 2.55
C ALA A 9 2.93 -4.86 2.90
N LYS A 10 3.75 -4.60 1.88
CA LYS A 10 5.11 -4.07 2.03
C LYS A 10 5.35 -2.84 1.16
N ALA A 11 6.25 -1.97 1.60
CA ALA A 11 6.70 -0.86 0.78
C ALA A 11 7.37 -1.40 -0.49
N GLY A 12 7.00 -0.83 -1.64
CA GLY A 12 7.41 -1.27 -2.97
C GLY A 12 6.48 -2.29 -3.64
N ASP A 13 5.48 -2.82 -2.95
CA ASP A 13 4.46 -3.66 -3.60
C ASP A 13 3.72 -2.88 -4.69
N LEU A 14 3.57 -3.51 -5.86
CA LEU A 14 2.68 -3.06 -6.92
C LEU A 14 1.32 -3.71 -6.73
N ILE A 15 0.28 -2.89 -6.64
CA ILE A 15 -1.09 -3.33 -6.35
C ILE A 15 -2.06 -2.93 -7.46
N GLU A 16 -3.15 -3.69 -7.56
CA GLU A 16 -4.36 -3.33 -8.29
C GLU A 16 -5.40 -2.77 -7.32
N ILE A 17 -6.18 -1.79 -7.78
CA ILE A 17 -7.24 -1.12 -7.02
C ILE A 17 -8.50 -1.11 -7.89
N ASP A 18 -9.61 -1.60 -7.37
CA ASP A 18 -10.92 -1.67 -8.03
C ASP A 18 -10.87 -2.23 -9.47
N THR A 19 -10.03 -3.26 -9.69
CA THR A 19 -9.81 -3.93 -10.99
C THR A 19 -9.33 -3.04 -12.15
N HIS A 20 -9.02 -1.76 -11.89
CA HIS A 20 -8.77 -0.77 -12.94
C HIS A 20 -7.48 -0.01 -12.73
N TYR A 21 -7.27 0.50 -11.52
CA TYR A 21 -6.15 1.37 -11.19
C TYR A 21 -4.98 0.58 -10.63
N ARG A 22 -3.80 1.19 -10.66
CA ARG A 22 -2.60 0.63 -10.07
C ARG A 22 -1.96 1.62 -9.12
N GLY A 23 -1.24 1.08 -8.15
CA GLY A 23 -0.45 1.90 -7.26
C GLY A 23 0.76 1.16 -6.72
N THR A 24 1.74 1.93 -6.28
CA THR A 24 2.89 1.40 -5.52
C THR A 24 2.73 1.78 -4.07
N ILE A 25 2.83 0.82 -3.16
CA ILE A 25 2.87 1.13 -1.72
C ILE A 25 4.18 1.86 -1.44
N VAL A 26 4.11 3.10 -0.95
CA VAL A 26 5.28 3.89 -0.58
C VAL A 26 5.57 3.86 0.92
N ALA A 27 4.56 3.52 1.73
CA ALA A 27 4.69 3.33 3.17
C ALA A 27 3.67 2.31 3.70
N CYS A 28 4.08 1.49 4.66
CA CYS A 28 3.23 0.63 5.48
C CYS A 28 3.47 0.99 6.94
N MET A 29 2.51 1.68 7.55
CA MET A 29 2.64 2.18 8.92
C MET A 29 2.49 1.05 9.95
N ASP A 30 1.76 -0.02 9.61
CA ASP A 30 1.54 -1.17 10.49
C ASP A 30 2.84 -1.95 10.80
N THR A 31 3.77 -1.97 9.84
CA THR A 31 5.04 -2.71 9.92
C THR A 31 6.26 -1.80 10.04
N ALA A 32 6.04 -0.48 10.02
CA ALA A 32 7.09 0.53 9.91
C ALA A 32 8.04 0.32 8.70
N ASP A 33 7.48 -0.11 7.58
CA ASP A 33 8.20 -0.32 6.32
C ASP A 33 7.94 0.86 5.37
N TYR A 34 8.98 1.58 4.96
CA TYR A 34 8.87 2.82 4.20
C TYR A 34 9.86 2.83 3.04
N LEU A 35 9.43 3.30 1.87
CA LEU A 35 10.38 3.70 0.84
C LEU A 35 11.14 4.96 1.29
N PRO A 36 12.42 5.13 0.87
CA PRO A 36 13.21 6.30 1.25
C PRO A 36 12.50 7.62 0.91
N GLY A 37 12.38 8.51 1.90
CA GLY A 37 11.70 9.80 1.77
C GLY A 37 10.20 9.79 2.11
N HIS A 38 9.63 8.61 2.41
CA HIS A 38 8.22 8.45 2.77
C HIS A 38 8.02 8.14 4.27
N GLU A 39 9.05 8.28 5.10
CA GLU A 39 9.01 8.01 6.55
C GLU A 39 8.10 9.00 7.31
N SER A 40 7.85 10.17 6.71
CA SER A 40 7.00 11.21 7.29
C SER A 40 5.55 10.77 7.47
N TRP A 41 5.08 9.75 6.74
CA TRP A 41 3.72 9.20 6.87
C TRP A 41 3.49 8.39 8.15
N SER A 42 4.54 8.09 8.92
CA SER A 42 4.46 7.36 10.19
C SER A 42 3.45 7.93 11.20
N HIS A 43 3.17 9.23 11.15
CA HIS A 43 2.19 9.88 12.03
C HIS A 43 0.73 9.41 11.85
N LEU A 44 0.40 8.76 10.72
CA LEU A 44 -0.93 8.18 10.47
C LEU A 44 -1.17 6.89 11.29
N GLY A 45 -0.10 6.24 11.76
CA GLY A 45 -0.14 5.16 12.75
C GLY A 45 -0.56 3.78 12.24
N HIS A 46 -1.36 3.67 11.18
CA HIS A 46 -1.79 2.38 10.63
C HIS A 46 -2.12 2.44 9.13
N GLY A 47 -2.19 1.28 8.48
CA GLY A 47 -2.51 1.14 7.06
C GLY A 47 -1.32 1.38 6.12
N ILE A 48 -1.61 1.73 4.88
CA ILE A 48 -0.63 1.93 3.81
C ILE A 48 -0.84 3.27 3.09
N MET A 49 0.25 3.88 2.64
CA MET A 49 0.23 4.98 1.69
C MET A 49 0.59 4.44 0.32
N VAL A 50 -0.22 4.75 -0.68
CA VAL A 50 -0.07 4.26 -2.05
C VAL A 50 0.10 5.45 -2.99
N ASP A 51 1.15 5.41 -3.82
CA ASP A 51 1.27 6.31 -4.98
C ASP A 51 0.51 5.70 -6.16
N THR A 52 -0.66 6.27 -6.44
CA THR A 52 -1.62 5.77 -7.42
C THR A 52 -1.43 6.43 -8.78
N ASP A 53 -1.82 5.71 -9.84
CA ASP A 53 -1.76 6.22 -11.22
C ASP A 53 -2.89 7.20 -11.59
N PHE A 54 -3.86 7.45 -10.69
CA PHE A 54 -5.02 8.28 -10.97
C PHE A 54 -5.08 9.60 -10.18
N CYS A 55 -4.62 9.64 -8.93
CA CYS A 55 -4.69 10.87 -8.12
C CYS A 55 -3.47 11.13 -7.22
N GLY A 56 -2.38 10.36 -7.37
CA GLY A 56 -1.18 10.48 -6.54
C GLY A 56 -1.33 9.71 -5.23
N LEU A 57 -0.93 10.33 -4.11
CA LEU A 57 -0.85 9.65 -2.81
C LEU A 57 -2.23 9.48 -2.16
N VAL A 58 -2.60 8.22 -1.87
CA VAL A 58 -3.83 7.85 -1.17
C VAL A 58 -3.48 6.97 0.04
N HIS A 59 -4.08 7.28 1.18
CA HIS A 59 -3.99 6.47 2.39
C HIS A 59 -5.14 5.46 2.42
N TYR A 60 -4.80 4.19 2.66
CA TYR A 60 -5.78 3.13 2.89
C TYR A 60 -5.55 2.52 4.27
N ASP A 61 -6.62 2.43 5.04
CA ASP A 61 -6.73 1.50 6.16
C ASP A 61 -7.25 0.14 5.67
N GLN A 62 -7.37 -0.85 6.55
CA GLN A 62 -7.83 -2.19 6.16
C GLN A 62 -9.26 -2.16 5.57
N ALA A 63 -10.17 -1.36 6.14
CA ALA A 63 -11.57 -1.34 5.71
C ALA A 63 -11.75 -0.73 4.32
N SER A 64 -11.07 0.38 4.04
CA SER A 64 -11.05 1.03 2.73
C SER A 64 -10.35 0.17 1.69
N ALA A 65 -9.25 -0.49 2.05
CA ALA A 65 -8.57 -1.40 1.16
C ALA A 65 -9.42 -2.63 0.78
N ASP A 66 -10.14 -3.20 1.74
CA ASP A 66 -11.06 -4.31 1.49
C ASP A 66 -12.24 -3.87 0.61
N ALA A 67 -12.76 -2.66 0.83
CA ALA A 67 -13.86 -2.09 0.06
C ALA A 67 -13.49 -1.81 -1.41
N GLU A 68 -12.25 -1.37 -1.67
CA GLU A 68 -11.73 -1.12 -3.02
C GLU A 68 -11.03 -2.33 -3.65
N GLY A 69 -11.06 -3.48 -2.97
CA GLY A 69 -10.56 -4.74 -3.51
C GLY A 69 -9.09 -4.72 -3.88
N LEU A 70 -8.22 -4.21 -3.00
CA LEU A 70 -6.79 -4.16 -3.25
C LEU A 70 -6.17 -5.56 -3.42
N LEU A 71 -5.43 -5.74 -4.52
CA LEU A 71 -4.75 -7.01 -4.83
C LEU A 71 -3.26 -6.79 -5.08
N LEU A 72 -2.43 -7.68 -4.54
CA LEU A 72 -1.00 -7.70 -4.86
C LEU A 72 -0.77 -8.22 -6.29
N ILE A 73 -0.18 -7.39 -7.15
CA ILE A 73 0.23 -7.79 -8.52
C ILE A 73 1.65 -8.32 -8.50
N ALA A 74 2.57 -7.58 -7.88
CA ALA A 74 3.98 -7.91 -7.86
C ALA A 74 4.69 -7.36 -6.63
N ARG A 75 5.63 -8.13 -6.11
CA ARG A 75 6.59 -7.69 -5.10
C ARG A 75 7.98 -7.67 -5.71
N PRO A 76 8.57 -6.48 -5.94
CA PRO A 76 9.96 -6.38 -6.36
C PRO A 76 10.89 -7.05 -5.32
N PRO A 77 12.05 -7.58 -5.73
CA PRO A 77 13.02 -8.08 -4.77
C PRO A 77 13.39 -7.00 -3.75
N VAL A 78 13.53 -7.43 -2.49
CA VAL A 78 13.85 -6.57 -1.35
C VAL A 78 15.12 -5.78 -1.66
N ARG A 79 15.07 -4.45 -1.45
CA ARG A 79 16.21 -3.54 -1.60
C ARG A 79 17.21 -3.69 -0.46
#